data_AF-A0A1Y1Y6Q5-F1
#
_entry.id   AF-A0A1Y1Y6Q5-F1
#
_cell.length_a   1.000
_cell.length_b   1.000
_cell.length_c   1.000
_cell.angle_alpha   90.00
_cell.angle_beta   90.00
_cell.angle_gamma   90.00
#
_symmetry.space_group_name_H-M   'P 1'
#
loop_
_entity.id
_entity.type
_entity.pdbx_description
1 polymer ?
#
loop_
_entity_poly.entity_id
_entity_poly.type
_entity_poly.pdbx_seq_one_letter_code
_entity_poly.pdbx_strand_id
1 'polypeptide(L)'
;MVNAPTGPMLATTRLTCQHTTWMGDARTWPSSARSAGGWTVSSQPRVPSIIVIQPGYQGCGATGHVAVVERINGDGSVYTSNWNYEFNGKGGLYTTSYGNFNTGSGVSFIWK
;
A
#
# COMPACT_ATOMS: atom_id res chain seq x y z
N MET A 1 18.12 -12.22 33.91
CA MET A 1 16.92 -12.62 33.16
C MET A 1 15.94 -11.47 33.25
N VAL A 2 15.78 -10.68 32.18
CA VAL A 2 14.76 -9.64 32.15
C VAL A 2 13.57 -10.20 31.38
N ASN A 3 12.43 -10.28 32.06
CA ASN A 3 11.20 -10.83 31.52
C ASN A 3 10.72 -10.00 30.32
N ALA A 4 10.39 -10.69 29.22
CA ALA A 4 9.72 -10.09 28.08
C ALA A 4 8.25 -9.78 28.44
N PRO A 5 7.67 -8.67 27.94
CA PRO A 5 6.28 -8.34 28.20
C PRO A 5 5.33 -9.30 27.48
N THR A 6 4.38 -9.86 28.23
CA THR A 6 3.27 -10.70 27.76
C THR A 6 2.12 -9.80 27.29
N GLY A 7 2.12 -9.45 26.01
CA GLY A 7 1.00 -8.81 25.32
C GLY A 7 0.94 -9.29 23.87
N PRO A 8 -0.23 -9.28 23.20
CA PRO A 8 -0.31 -9.66 21.81
C PRO A 8 0.63 -8.76 21.02
N MET A 9 1.64 -9.35 20.41
CA MET A 9 2.58 -8.63 19.57
C MET A 9 1.78 -7.98 18.44
N LEU A 10 1.64 -6.66 18.50
CA LEU A 10 1.31 -5.85 17.33
C LEU A 10 2.24 -6.33 16.23
N ALA A 11 1.68 -6.83 15.13
CA ALA A 11 2.43 -7.39 14.02
C ALA A 11 3.33 -6.30 13.44
N THR A 12 4.53 -6.18 13.98
CA THR A 12 5.58 -5.33 13.44
C THR A 12 5.80 -5.77 12.01
N THR A 13 5.55 -4.88 11.05
CA THR A 13 5.78 -5.06 9.62
C THR A 13 7.18 -5.67 9.42
N ARG A 14 7.22 -6.99 9.18
CA ARG A 14 8.45 -7.76 9.01
C ARG A 14 9.07 -7.36 7.69
N LEU A 15 10.30 -6.84 7.69
CA LEU A 15 11.10 -6.71 6.46
C LEU A 15 11.38 -8.12 5.95
N THR A 16 10.60 -8.59 4.99
CA THR A 16 10.69 -9.94 4.43
C THR A 16 11.73 -10.06 3.32
N CYS A 17 12.48 -8.98 3.03
CA CYS A 17 13.32 -8.83 1.85
C CYS A 17 12.57 -9.15 0.54
N GLN A 18 11.24 -9.00 0.52
CA GLN A 18 10.44 -9.16 -0.68
C GLN A 18 10.33 -7.83 -1.39
N HIS A 19 10.65 -7.81 -2.68
CA HIS A 19 10.49 -6.66 -3.55
C HIS A 19 9.78 -7.07 -4.83
N THR A 20 9.18 -6.09 -5.52
CA THR A 20 8.61 -6.30 -6.85
C THR A 20 9.75 -6.49 -7.85
N THR A 21 9.59 -7.41 -8.81
CA THR A 21 10.58 -7.63 -9.89
C THR A 21 10.28 -6.79 -11.14
N TRP A 22 9.14 -6.13 -11.19
CA TRP A 22 8.72 -5.27 -12.29
C TRP A 22 8.99 -3.79 -12.02
N MET A 23 8.99 -3.01 -13.10
CA MET A 23 9.15 -1.56 -13.12
C MET A 23 7.94 -0.88 -13.79
N GLY A 24 7.91 0.46 -13.76
CA GLY A 24 6.92 1.29 -14.44
C GLY A 24 6.01 2.07 -13.48
N ASP A 25 5.09 2.82 -14.08
CA ASP A 25 4.10 3.64 -13.37
C ASP A 25 3.13 2.78 -12.56
N ALA A 26 2.60 3.32 -11.46
CA ALA A 26 1.63 2.64 -10.60
C ALA A 26 0.46 2.01 -11.39
N ARG A 27 -0.05 2.71 -12.41
CA ARG A 27 -1.15 2.23 -13.26
C ARG A 27 -0.92 0.84 -13.87
N THR A 28 0.33 0.45 -14.13
CA THR A 28 0.67 -0.83 -14.78
C THR A 28 0.96 -1.95 -13.78
N TRP A 29 1.09 -1.66 -12.48
CA TRP A 29 1.49 -2.65 -11.48
C TRP A 29 0.52 -3.83 -11.36
N PRO A 30 -0.81 -3.66 -11.47
CA PRO A 30 -1.74 -4.79 -11.41
C PRO A 30 -1.54 -5.76 -12.59
N SER A 31 -1.23 -5.27 -13.79
CA SER A 31 -0.88 -6.15 -14.92
C SER A 31 0.48 -6.79 -14.72
N SER A 32 1.49 -6.02 -14.29
CA SER A 32 2.84 -6.54 -14.07
C SER A 32 2.91 -7.61 -12.99
N ALA A 33 2.15 -7.45 -11.90
CA ALA A 33 2.07 -8.43 -10.82
C ALA A 33 1.45 -9.76 -11.28
N ARG A 34 0.39 -9.70 -12.11
CA ARG A 34 -0.21 -10.90 -12.72
C ARG A 34 0.79 -11.59 -13.64
N SER A 35 1.50 -10.84 -14.48
CA SER A 35 2.48 -11.39 -15.42
C SER A 35 3.73 -11.96 -14.74
N ALA A 36 4.20 -11.35 -13.65
CA ALA A 36 5.37 -11.83 -12.93
C ALA A 36 5.14 -13.20 -12.25
N GLY A 37 3.89 -13.52 -11.94
CA GLY A 37 3.51 -14.77 -11.28
C GLY A 37 3.86 -14.79 -9.78
N GLY A 38 3.08 -15.53 -9.00
CA GLY A 38 3.29 -15.65 -7.54
C GLY A 38 2.94 -14.38 -6.75
N TRP A 39 2.16 -13.48 -7.34
CA TRP A 39 1.52 -12.34 -6.67
C TRP A 39 0.02 -12.42 -6.85
N THR A 40 -0.72 -12.04 -5.83
CA THR A 40 -2.17 -11.90 -5.86
C THR A 40 -2.52 -10.45 -6.18
N VAL A 41 -3.47 -10.25 -7.10
CA VAL A 41 -4.10 -8.95 -7.33
C VAL A 41 -5.56 -9.04 -6.96
N SER A 42 -6.03 -8.19 -6.06
CA SER A 42 -7.38 -8.22 -5.50
C SER A 42 -8.04 -6.85 -5.48
N SER A 43 -9.37 -6.84 -5.45
CA SER A 43 -10.17 -5.66 -5.13
C SER A 43 -10.37 -5.45 -3.63
N GLN A 44 -10.07 -6.45 -2.80
CA GLN A 44 -10.18 -6.38 -1.34
C GLN A 44 -8.82 -6.12 -0.68
N PRO A 45 -8.77 -5.26 0.36
CA PRO A 45 -7.52 -4.95 1.04
C PRO A 45 -7.04 -6.10 1.93
N ARG A 46 -5.72 -6.18 2.13
CA ARG A 46 -5.04 -7.07 3.09
C ARG A 46 -3.89 -6.33 3.77
N VAL A 47 -3.57 -6.67 5.02
CA VAL A 47 -2.35 -6.20 5.69
C VAL A 47 -1.30 -7.33 5.74
N PRO A 48 -0.04 -7.08 5.37
CA PRO A 48 0.41 -5.98 4.52
C PRO A 48 0.03 -6.23 3.05
N SER A 49 -0.20 -5.17 2.30
CA SER A 49 -0.31 -5.22 0.83
C SER A 49 0.11 -3.89 0.23
N ILE A 50 0.34 -3.89 -1.08
CA ILE A 50 0.54 -2.66 -1.85
C ILE A 50 -0.83 -2.23 -2.36
N ILE A 51 -1.29 -1.05 -1.99
CA ILE A 51 -2.44 -0.43 -2.66
C ILE A 51 -1.94 0.21 -3.96
N VAL A 52 -2.70 0.03 -5.04
CA VAL A 52 -2.51 0.70 -6.32
C VAL A 52 -3.74 1.53 -6.62
N ILE A 53 -3.55 2.82 -6.82
CA ILE A 53 -4.58 3.79 -7.18
C ILE A 53 -4.38 4.20 -8.63
N GLN A 54 -5.41 4.00 -9.44
CA GLN A 54 -5.39 4.30 -10.86
C GLN A 54 -5.43 5.81 -11.13
N PRO A 55 -4.98 6.26 -12.32
CA PRO A 55 -5.05 7.66 -12.71
C PRO A 55 -6.45 8.25 -12.59
N GLY A 56 -6.55 9.49 -12.09
CA GLY A 56 -7.83 10.20 -11.92
C GLY A 56 -8.60 9.84 -10.65
N TYR A 57 -8.13 8.88 -9.86
CA TYR A 57 -8.73 8.51 -8.57
C TYR A 57 -7.95 9.12 -7.42
N GLN A 58 -8.68 9.60 -6.40
CA GLN A 58 -8.10 10.08 -5.12
C GLN A 58 -6.95 11.08 -5.33
N GLY A 59 -7.10 12.02 -6.26
CA GLY A 59 -6.09 13.04 -6.56
C GLY A 59 -4.84 12.54 -7.30
N CYS A 60 -4.80 11.29 -7.76
CA CYS A 60 -3.65 10.72 -8.45
C CYS A 60 -3.57 11.20 -9.91
N GLY A 61 -2.39 11.68 -10.32
CA GLY A 61 -2.10 12.09 -11.69
C GLY A 61 -2.01 10.92 -12.68
N ALA A 62 -1.52 11.20 -13.89
CA ALA A 62 -1.53 10.27 -15.04
C ALA A 62 -0.79 8.94 -14.80
N THR A 63 0.14 8.89 -13.85
CA THR A 63 0.93 7.71 -13.49
C THR A 63 0.24 6.81 -12.46
N GLY A 64 -0.80 7.30 -11.78
CA GLY A 64 -1.39 6.66 -10.60
C GLY A 64 -0.52 6.81 -9.35
N HIS A 65 -0.83 6.04 -8.31
CA HIS A 65 -0.02 6.00 -7.08
C HIS A 65 0.03 4.59 -6.47
N VAL A 66 1.12 4.28 -5.78
CA VAL A 66 1.24 3.08 -4.95
C VAL A 66 1.67 3.44 -3.54
N ALA A 67 1.16 2.70 -2.57
CA ALA A 67 1.51 2.85 -1.18
C ALA A 67 1.46 1.52 -0.44
N VAL A 68 2.03 1.46 0.77
CA VAL A 68 1.98 0.25 1.61
C VAL A 68 0.80 0.37 2.56
N VAL A 69 -0.06 -0.65 2.59
CA VAL A 69 -1.19 -0.76 3.52
C VAL A 69 -0.67 -1.29 4.86
N GLU A 70 -0.73 -0.43 5.88
CA GLU A 70 -0.29 -0.74 7.25
C GLU A 70 -1.47 -1.18 8.14
N ARG A 71 -2.70 -0.73 7.84
CA ARG A 71 -3.91 -1.07 8.60
C ARG A 71 -5.17 -0.93 7.74
N ILE A 72 -6.17 -1.76 7.98
CA ILE A 72 -7.54 -1.59 7.46
C ILE A 72 -8.39 -1.00 8.57
N ASN A 73 -9.07 0.12 8.30
CA ASN A 73 -9.92 0.82 9.26
C ASN A 73 -11.33 0.20 9.29
N GLY A 74 -12.10 0.50 10.36
CA GLY A 74 -13.44 -0.05 10.55
C GLY A 74 -14.47 0.40 9.51
N ASP A 75 -14.22 1.54 8.84
CA ASP A 75 -15.04 2.06 7.73
C ASP A 75 -14.67 1.44 6.36
N GLY A 76 -13.69 0.52 6.34
CA GLY A 76 -13.20 -0.13 5.13
C GLY A 76 -12.15 0.66 4.35
N SER A 77 -11.77 1.87 4.79
CA SER A 77 -10.59 2.59 4.25
C SER A 77 -9.29 1.93 4.71
N VAL A 78 -8.18 2.24 4.03
CA VAL A 78 -6.86 1.71 4.38
C VAL A 78 -5.92 2.83 4.82
N TYR A 79 -5.25 2.64 5.94
CA TYR A 79 -4.17 3.52 6.40
C TYR A 79 -2.85 3.08 5.80
N THR A 80 -2.13 4.01 5.19
CA THR A 80 -0.95 3.72 4.37
C THR A 80 0.26 4.52 4.78
N SER A 81 1.44 3.97 4.50
CA SER A 81 2.69 4.70 4.39
C SER A 81 3.00 4.94 2.91
N ASN A 82 3.39 6.17 2.57
CA ASN A 82 3.43 6.66 1.20
C ASN A 82 4.72 7.46 0.99
N TRP A 83 5.24 7.45 -0.23
CA TRP A 83 6.36 8.29 -0.62
C TRP A 83 5.90 9.23 -1.74
N ASN A 84 6.28 10.50 -1.70
CA ASN A 84 5.91 11.50 -2.71
C ASN A 84 4.40 11.76 -2.84
N TYR A 85 3.64 11.58 -1.76
CA TYR A 85 2.21 11.90 -1.70
C TYR A 85 1.94 12.84 -0.54
N GLU A 86 1.00 13.77 -0.68
CA GLU A 86 0.65 14.73 0.37
C GLU A 86 -0.71 14.42 0.97
N PHE A 87 -0.77 14.37 2.30
CA PHE A 87 -2.01 14.32 3.06
C PHE A 87 -2.08 15.52 4.00
N ASN A 88 -3.14 16.34 3.86
CA ASN A 88 -3.41 17.47 4.76
C ASN A 88 -2.19 18.39 5.00
N GLY A 89 -1.46 18.77 3.94
CA GLY A 89 -0.27 19.62 4.07
C GLY A 89 1.00 18.91 4.53
N LYS A 90 0.99 17.57 4.68
CA LYS A 90 2.13 16.78 5.14
C LYS A 90 2.55 15.76 4.09
N GLY A 91 3.86 15.68 3.81
CA GLY A 91 4.41 14.80 2.79
C GLY A 91 4.93 15.56 1.60
N GLY A 92 4.65 15.04 0.40
CA GLY A 92 5.12 15.61 -0.85
C GLY A 92 6.48 15.04 -1.28
N LEU A 93 7.09 15.70 -2.25
CA LEU A 93 8.27 15.19 -2.95
C LEU A 93 9.41 14.84 -1.97
N TYR A 94 9.98 13.65 -2.16
CA TYR A 94 11.06 13.06 -1.35
C TYR A 94 10.75 12.95 0.15
N THR A 95 9.47 12.88 0.50
CA THR A 95 9.03 12.84 1.89
C THR A 95 8.02 11.71 2.10
N THR A 96 8.18 10.95 3.19
CA THR A 96 7.19 9.96 3.62
C THR A 96 5.97 10.68 4.17
N SER A 97 4.78 10.24 3.79
CA SER A 97 3.53 10.66 4.40
C SER A 97 2.68 9.46 4.81
N TYR A 98 1.71 9.73 5.67
CA TYR A 98 0.76 8.74 6.15
C TYR A 98 -0.65 9.29 6.03
N GLY A 99 -1.59 8.45 5.62
CA GLY A 99 -2.96 8.87 5.40
C GLY A 99 -3.86 7.70 5.09
N ASN A 100 -5.15 8.00 4.91
CA ASN A 100 -6.14 7.00 4.54
C ASN A 100 -6.49 7.13 3.06
N PHE A 101 -6.54 6.00 2.37
CA PHE A 101 -7.15 5.88 1.05
C PHE A 101 -8.44 5.07 1.13
N ASN A 102 -9.40 5.45 0.28
CA ASN A 102 -10.62 4.69 0.06
C ASN A 102 -10.35 3.45 -0.79
N THR A 103 -11.17 2.42 -0.61
CA THR A 103 -11.20 1.22 -1.43
C THR A 103 -12.29 1.31 -2.49
N GLY A 104 -12.34 0.38 -3.44
CA GLY A 104 -13.36 0.34 -4.49
C GLY A 104 -12.83 0.76 -5.86
N SER A 105 -13.65 1.52 -6.62
CA SER A 105 -13.34 1.86 -8.02
C SER A 105 -11.97 2.52 -8.17
N GLY A 106 -11.22 2.08 -9.18
CA GLY A 106 -9.88 2.59 -9.46
C GLY A 106 -8.80 2.15 -8.46
N VAL A 107 -9.14 1.24 -7.52
CA VAL A 107 -8.21 0.74 -6.51
C VAL A 107 -8.05 -0.78 -6.64
N SER A 108 -6.81 -1.24 -6.49
CA SER A 108 -6.49 -2.66 -6.36
C SER A 108 -5.38 -2.86 -5.34
N PHE A 109 -5.26 -4.10 -4.87
CA PHE A 109 -4.29 -4.49 -3.86
C PHE A 109 -3.41 -5.62 -4.39
N ILE A 110 -2.12 -5.55 -4.10
CA ILE A 110 -1.13 -6.52 -4.55
C ILE A 110 -0.39 -7.09 -3.33
N TRP A 111 -0.29 -8.41 -3.24
CA TRP A 111 0.47 -9.07 -2.17
C TRP A 111 1.00 -10.44 -2.58
N LYS A 112 1.82 -11.03 -1.70
CA LYS A 112 2.32 -12.39 -1.79
C LYS A 112 1.90 -13.23 -0.58
#